data_AF-A0AA41VYU9-F1
#
_entry.id   AF-A0AA41VYU9-F1
#
_cell.length_a   1.000
_cell.length_b   1.000
_cell.length_c   1.000
_cell.angle_alpha   90.00
_cell.angle_beta   90.00
_cell.angle_gamma   90.00
#
_symmetry.space_group_name_H-M   'P 1'
#
loop_
_entity.id
_entity.type
_entity.pdbx_description
1 polymer ?
#
loop_
_entity_poly.entity_id
_entity_poly.type
_entity_poly.pdbx_seq_one_letter_code
_entity_poly.pdbx_strand_id
1 'polypeptide(L)' 'HCLWILGNDKKLCKIGSFWEDLIHDAKQRQCFFNADEDEELVKAMIKAKKELNQLDNLLSEDSMLFKNALWK' A
#
# COMPACT_ATOMS: atom_id res chain seq x y z
N HIS A 1 -12.81 -19.32 0.05
CA HIS A 1 -12.91 -18.14 0.93
C HIS A 1 -11.50 -17.77 1.34
N CYS A 2 -11.05 -16.54 1.08
CA CYS A 2 -9.73 -16.06 1.46
C CYS A 2 -9.87 -14.77 2.27
N LEU A 3 -8.98 -14.59 3.25
CA LEU A 3 -8.88 -13.37 4.05
C LEU A 3 -7.91 -12.43 3.34
N TRP A 4 -8.35 -11.21 3.04
CA TRP A 4 -7.52 -10.14 2.49
C TRP A 4 -7.29 -9.07 3.55
N ILE A 5 -6.03 -8.68 3.74
CA ILE A 5 -5.64 -7.64 4.71
C ILE A 5 -4.87 -6.57 3.94
N LEU A 6 -5.40 -5.34 3.94
CA LEU A 6 -4.78 -4.18 3.30
C LEU A 6 -4.25 -3.24 4.40
N GLY A 7 -2.96 -2.89 4.34
CA GLY A 7 -2.37 -2.00 5.35
C GLY A 7 -0.90 -1.66 5.07
N ASN A 8 -0.37 -0.73 5.86
CA ASN A 8 1.03 -0.30 5.75
C ASN A 8 1.94 -1.30 6.47
N ASP A 9 2.69 -2.08 5.71
CA ASP A 9 3.56 -3.13 6.23
C ASP A 9 4.60 -2.61 7.23
N LYS A 10 5.20 -1.43 7.00
CA LYS A 10 6.18 -0.83 7.92
C LYS A 10 5.58 -0.47 9.28
N LYS A 11 4.31 -0.05 9.30
CA LYS A 11 3.61 0.24 10.56
C LYS A 11 3.12 -1.02 11.25
N LEU A 12 2.68 -2.01 10.47
CA LEU A 12 2.15 -3.27 10.99
C LEU A 12 3.28 -4.20 11.47
N CYS A 13 4.39 -4.29 10.76
CA CYS A 13 5.56 -5.11 11.06
C CYS A 13 6.49 -4.46 12.12
N LYS A 14 5.93 -3.71 13.06
CA LYS A 14 6.69 -3.25 14.22
C LYS A 14 7.08 -4.49 15.04
N ILE A 15 8.37 -4.60 15.38
CA ILE A 15 8.91 -5.71 16.18
C ILE A 15 8.06 -5.91 17.45
N GLY A 16 7.61 -7.15 17.69
CA GLY A 16 6.74 -7.54 18.79
C GLY A 16 5.25 -7.26 18.60
N SER A 17 4.81 -6.84 17.41
CA SER A 17 3.39 -6.70 17.10
C SER A 17 2.77 -8.06 16.76
N PHE A 18 1.48 -8.21 17.02
CA PHE A 18 0.70 -9.36 16.57
C PHE A 18 0.76 -9.58 15.04
N TRP A 19 1.00 -8.51 14.28
CA TRP A 19 1.04 -8.58 12.81
C TRP A 19 2.37 -9.06 12.26
N GLU A 20 3.45 -9.06 13.06
CA GLU A 20 4.79 -9.45 12.62
C GLU A 20 4.79 -10.89 12.09
N ASP A 21 4.29 -11.84 12.88
CA ASP A 21 4.21 -13.26 12.48
C ASP A 21 3.32 -13.46 11.25
N LEU A 22 2.20 -12.72 11.17
CA LEU A 22 1.28 -12.82 10.04
C LEU A 22 1.90 -12.29 8.74
N ILE A 23 2.62 -11.17 8.82
CA ILE A 23 3.33 -10.58 7.67
C ILE A 23 4.49 -11.49 7.27
N HIS A 24 5.19 -12.10 8.23
CA HIS A 24 6.25 -13.06 7.96
C HIS A 24 5.71 -14.30 7.22
N ASP A 25 4.62 -14.91 7.70
CA ASP A 25 3.97 -16.06 7.05
C ASP A 25 3.50 -15.70 5.63
N ALA A 26 2.90 -14.51 5.44
CA ALA A 26 2.48 -14.05 4.12
C ALA A 26 3.66 -13.89 3.13
N LYS A 27 4.79 -13.35 3.59
CA LYS A 27 6.02 -13.23 2.78
C LYS A 27 6.62 -14.61 2.46
N GLN A 28 6.68 -15.51 3.44
CA GLN A 28 7.18 -16.88 3.25
C GLN A 28 6.34 -17.65 2.23
N ARG A 29 5.03 -17.47 2.24
CA ARG A 29 4.10 -18.09 1.29
C ARG A 29 4.00 -17.36 -0.06
N GLN A 30 4.75 -16.28 -0.25
CA GLN A 30 4.72 -15.45 -1.46
C GLN A 30 3.30 -14.88 -1.75
N CYS A 31 2.51 -14.62 -0.72
CA CYS A 31 1.18 -14.00 -0.82
C CYS A 31 1.14 -12.58 -0.22
N PHE A 32 2.31 -11.95 -0.10
CA PHE A 32 2.46 -10.54 0.24
C PHE A 32 2.56 -9.72 -1.05
N PHE A 33 1.63 -8.78 -1.26
CA PHE A 33 1.55 -7.98 -2.47
C PHE A 33 1.78 -6.50 -2.14
N ASN A 34 2.69 -5.86 -2.85
CA ASN A 34 2.91 -4.43 -2.71
C ASN A 34 1.91 -3.67 -3.59
N ALA A 35 0.98 -2.96 -2.94
CA ALA A 35 -0.02 -2.19 -3.65
C ALA A 35 0.56 -1.03 -4.47
N ASP A 36 1.77 -0.57 -4.14
CA ASP A 36 2.46 0.49 -4.87
C ASP A 36 3.07 0.02 -6.19
N GLU A 37 3.29 -1.29 -6.34
CA GLU A 37 3.87 -1.92 -7.55
C GLU A 37 2.80 -2.38 -8.55
N ASP A 38 1.53 -2.44 -8.13
CA ASP A 38 0.41 -2.82 -8.98
C ASP A 38 -0.23 -1.59 -9.63
N GLU A 39 0.04 -1.39 -10.92
CA GLU A 39 -0.43 -0.21 -11.66
C GLU A 39 -1.96 -0.06 -11.65
N GLU A 40 -2.70 -1.16 -11.71
CA GLU A 40 -4.16 -1.14 -11.71
C GLU A 40 -4.70 -0.78 -10.32
N LEU A 41 -4.06 -1.28 -9.26
CA LEU A 41 -4.41 -0.93 -7.89
C LEU A 41 -4.06 0.53 -7.57
N VAL A 42 -2.92 1.03 -8.07
CA VAL A 42 -2.54 2.44 -7.97
C VAL A 42 -3.58 3.32 -8.67
N LYS A 43 -3.99 2.98 -9.91
CA LYS A 43 -5.06 3.69 -10.62
C LYS A 43 -6.39 3.68 -9.86
N ALA A 44 -6.78 2.52 -9.32
CA ALA A 44 -7.99 2.38 -8.53
C ALA A 44 -7.94 3.24 -7.25
N MET A 45 -6.80 3.27 -6.56
CA MET A 45 -6.59 4.09 -5.36
C MET A 45 -6.65 5.60 -5.69
N ILE A 46 -6.04 6.04 -6.79
CA ILE A 46 -6.11 7.43 -7.27
C ILE A 46 -7.56 7.81 -7.58
N LYS A 47 -8.28 6.94 -8.30
CA LYS A 47 -9.68 7.16 -8.65
C LYS A 47 -10.56 7.28 -7.40
N ALA A 48 -10.42 6.36 -6.45
CA ALA A 48 -11.16 6.40 -5.18
C ALA A 48 -10.88 7.69 -4.39
N LYS A 49 -9.61 8.12 -4.30
CA LYS A 49 -9.23 9.36 -3.62
C LYS A 49 -9.75 10.61 -4.34
N LYS A 50 -9.80 10.59 -5.69
CA LYS A 50 -10.41 11.65 -6.50
C LYS A 50 -11.91 11.76 -6.22
N GLU A 51 -12.63 10.64 -6.17
CA GLU A 51 -14.06 10.60 -5.85
C GLU A 51 -14.34 11.08 -4.42
N LEU A 52 -13.41 10.88 -3.50
CA LEU A 52 -13.49 11.38 -2.12
C LEU A 52 -13.05 12.85 -1.95
N ASN A 53 -12.72 13.57 -3.04
CA ASN A 53 -12.15 14.93 -3.02
C ASN A 53 -10.90 15.07 -2.12
N GLN A 54 -10.15 13.99 -1.88
CA GLN A 54 -8.93 13.98 -1.07
C GLN A 54 -7.65 14.04 -1.92
N LEU A 55 -7.77 14.60 -3.12
CA LEU A 55 -6.66 14.74 -4.08
C LEU A 55 -5.57 15.69 -3.58
N ASP A 56 -5.90 16.68 -2.75
CA ASP A 56 -4.92 17.62 -2.19
C ASP A 56 -3.89 16.93 -1.28
N ASN A 57 -4.30 15.86 -0.56
CA ASN A 57 -3.39 15.05 0.27
C ASN A 57 -2.44 14.18 -0.58
N LEU A 58 -2.79 13.93 -1.85
CA LEU A 58 -1.98 13.17 -2.82
C LEU A 58 -0.91 14.04 -3.52
N LEU A 59 -1.05 15.36 -3.48
CA LEU A 59 -0.09 16.31 -4.07
C LEU A 59 0.96 16.81 -3.06
N SER A 60 0.85 16.39 -1.80
CA SER A 60 1.88 16.62 -0.79
C SER A 60 3.18 15.88 -1.16
N GLU A 61 4.32 16.54 -0.91
CA GLU A 61 5.68 16.10 -1.23
C GLU A 61 6.02 14.68 -0.72
N ASP A 62 5.31 14.19 0.31
CA ASP A 62 5.46 12.85 0.90
C ASP A 62 4.59 11.74 0.25
N SER A 63 3.77 12.10 -0.73
CA SER A 63 2.80 11.20 -1.37
C SER A 63 3.43 10.24 -2.39
N MET A 64 2.93 9.00 -2.38
CA MET A 64 3.28 7.90 -3.29
C MET A 64 3.24 8.27 -4.77
N LEU A 65 2.45 9.28 -5.18
CA LEU A 65 2.37 9.72 -6.57
C LEU A 65 3.68 10.30 -7.11
N PHE A 66 4.44 11.03 -6.29
CA PHE A 66 5.68 11.65 -6.75
C PHE A 66 6.82 10.64 -6.92
N LYS A 67 6.79 9.52 -6.18
CA LYS A 67 7.78 8.44 -6.32
C LYS A 67 7.71 7.73 -7.67
N ASN A 68 6.53 7.74 -8.31
CA ASN A 68 6.34 7.21 -9.66
C ASN A 68 6.37 8.32 -10.74
N ALA A 69 6.46 9.61 -10.36
CA ALA A 69 6.47 10.75 -11.31
C ALA A 69 7.86 11.32 -11.60
N LEU A 70 8.88 10.97 -10.81
CA LEU A 70 10.29 11.03 -11.21
C LEU A 70 10.76 9.58 -11.10
N TRP A 71 11.12 8.86 -12.15
CA TRP A 71 12.19 9.13 -13.09
C TRP A 71 11.86 8.53 -14.46
N LYS A 72 12.31 9.19 -15.52
CA LYS A 72 12.38 8.66 -16.89
C LYS A 72 13.78 8.13 -17.14
#